data_AF-A0A4R9B3D9-F1
#
_entry.id   AF-A0A4R9B3D9-F1
#
_cell.length_a   1.000
_cell.length_b   1.000
_cell.length_c   1.000
_cell.angle_alpha   90.00
_cell.angle_beta   90.00
_cell.angle_gamma   90.00
#
_symmetry.space_group_name_H-M   'P 1'
#
loop_
_entity.id
_entity.type
_entity.pdbx_description
1 polymer ?
#
loop_
_entity_poly.entity_id
_entity_poly.type
_entity_poly.pdbx_seq_one_letter_code
_entity_poly.pdbx_strand_id
1 'polypeptide(L)'
;MAKTIRAQLNVTAASGTVPTLDVTIQDSIDGGATWNTVGTFTQKTAASREVINVTIPFSNTLRAAWTIAGTTPSFTFAIDWYAE
;
A
#
# COMPACT_ATOMS: atom_id res chain seq x y z
N MET A 1 5.90 -24.45 5.71
CA MET A 1 4.66 -23.64 5.60
C MET A 1 4.96 -22.46 4.69
N ALA A 2 4.03 -22.04 3.82
CA ALA A 2 4.27 -20.89 2.95
C ALA A 2 4.35 -19.62 3.81
N LYS A 3 5.48 -18.92 3.75
CA LYS A 3 5.68 -17.65 4.45
C LYS A 3 4.73 -16.61 3.87
N THR A 4 3.74 -16.20 4.65
CA THR A 4 2.76 -15.18 4.23
C THR A 4 3.22 -13.83 4.76
N ILE A 5 3.37 -12.85 3.88
CA ILE A 5 3.64 -11.47 4.27
C ILE A 5 2.28 -10.76 4.37
N ARG A 6 2.04 -10.01 5.44
CA ARG A 6 0.87 -9.14 5.61
C ARG A 6 1.31 -7.69 5.59
N ALA A 7 0.51 -6.85 4.96
CA ALA A 7 0.70 -5.41 4.94
C ALA A 7 -0.53 -4.73 5.55
N GLN A 8 -0.30 -3.80 6.47
CA GLN A 8 -1.34 -2.98 7.07
C GLN A 8 -1.20 -1.54 6.59
N LEU A 9 -2.25 -0.98 5.99
CA LEU A 9 -2.38 0.44 5.75
C LEU A 9 -3.10 1.08 6.94
N ASN A 10 -2.48 2.09 7.55
CA ASN A 10 -3.05 2.86 8.65
C ASN A 10 -3.07 4.35 8.31
N VAL A 11 -4.24 4.87 7.93
CA VAL A 11 -4.47 6.28 7.64
C VAL A 11 -5.03 6.96 8.89
N THR A 12 -4.31 7.93 9.44
CA THR A 12 -4.70 8.66 10.66
C THR A 12 -5.34 10.01 10.37
N ALA A 13 -5.10 10.59 9.19
CA ALA A 13 -5.73 11.84 8.77
C ALA A 13 -5.87 11.92 7.25
N ALA A 14 -6.92 12.61 6.78
CA ALA A 14 -7.16 12.96 5.39
C ALA A 14 -7.72 14.39 5.32
N SER A 15 -7.29 15.17 4.33
CA SER A 15 -7.78 16.53 4.07
C SER A 15 -7.79 16.86 2.59
N GLY A 16 -8.48 17.95 2.22
CA GLY A 16 -8.72 18.37 0.84
C GLY A 16 -10.17 18.18 0.41
N THR A 17 -10.49 18.58 -0.82
CA THR A 17 -11.82 18.36 -1.40
C THR A 17 -11.80 17.10 -2.25
N VAL A 18 -12.66 16.13 -1.91
CA VAL A 18 -12.71 14.80 -2.51
C VAL A 18 -11.32 14.14 -2.57
N PRO A 19 -10.60 14.03 -1.42
CA PRO A 19 -9.29 13.42 -1.42
C PRO A 19 -9.41 11.90 -1.62
N THR A 20 -8.55 11.33 -2.46
CA THR A 20 -8.41 9.88 -2.60
C THR A 20 -6.96 9.46 -2.36
N LEU A 21 -6.79 8.30 -1.74
CA LEU A 21 -5.52 7.63 -1.54
C LEU A 21 -5.66 6.19 -2.05
N ASP A 22 -4.94 5.89 -3.12
CA ASP A 22 -4.84 4.57 -3.71
C ASP A 22 -3.45 4.01 -3.41
N VAL A 23 -3.38 2.86 -2.71
CA VAL A 23 -2.11 2.25 -2.29
C VAL A 23 -2.02 0.83 -2.85
N THR A 24 -0.88 0.54 -3.46
CA THR A 24 -0.53 -0.80 -3.96
C THR A 24 0.76 -1.27 -3.32
N ILE A 25 0.85 -2.58 -3.13
CA ILE A 25 2.09 -3.27 -2.81
C ILE A 25 2.67 -3.82 -4.09
N GLN A 26 3.94 -3.52 -4.34
CA GLN A 26 4.63 -3.89 -5.54
C GLN A 26 5.91 -4.65 -5.24
N ASP A 27 6.26 -5.59 -6.10
CA ASP A 27 7.52 -6.31 -6.08
C ASP A 27 8.33 -6.13 -7.36
N SER A 28 9.63 -6.42 -7.28
CA SER A 28 10.56 -6.23 -8.40
C SER A 28 11.61 -7.31 -8.45
N ILE A 29 11.80 -7.94 -9.63
CA ILE A 29 12.83 -8.97 -9.84
C ILE A 29 14.16 -8.41 -10.34
N ASP A 30 14.16 -7.19 -10.86
CA ASP A 30 15.32 -6.55 -11.49
C ASP A 30 15.95 -5.48 -10.59
N GLY A 31 15.75 -5.59 -9.27
CA GLY A 31 16.34 -4.69 -8.28
C GLY A 31 15.71 -3.30 -8.24
N GLY A 32 14.49 -3.15 -8.76
CA GLY A 32 13.70 -1.92 -8.69
C GLY A 32 13.58 -1.16 -10.01
N ALA A 33 13.96 -1.75 -11.14
CA ALA A 33 13.79 -1.15 -12.47
C ALA A 33 12.33 -1.28 -12.94
N THR A 34 11.72 -2.44 -12.73
CA THR A 34 10.32 -2.73 -13.03
C THR A 34 9.59 -3.23 -11.78
N TRP A 35 8.29 -2.95 -11.72
CA TRP A 35 7.47 -3.20 -10.53
C TRP A 35 6.13 -3.81 -10.92
N ASN A 36 5.78 -4.93 -10.29
CA ASN A 36 4.52 -5.62 -10.49
C ASN A 36 3.65 -5.45 -9.25
N THR A 37 2.33 -5.34 -9.43
CA THR A 37 1.41 -5.22 -8.30
C THR A 37 1.09 -6.60 -7.74
N VAL A 38 1.39 -6.80 -6.46
CA VAL A 38 1.16 -8.04 -5.71
C VAL A 38 0.13 -7.89 -4.59
N GLY A 39 -0.36 -6.67 -4.36
CA GLY A 39 -1.45 -6.39 -3.43
C GLY A 39 -2.03 -5.00 -3.67
N THR A 40 -3.32 -4.84 -3.42
CA THR A 40 -4.03 -3.56 -3.58
C THR A 40 -4.89 -3.33 -2.36
N PHE A 41 -4.75 -2.16 -1.73
CA PHE A 41 -5.67 -1.73 -0.69
C PHE A 41 -6.93 -1.12 -1.32
N THR A 42 -8.05 -1.20 -0.62
CA THR A 42 -9.24 -0.45 -1.01
C THR A 42 -8.95 1.05 -0.92
N GLN A 43 -9.37 1.82 -1.93
CA GLN A 43 -9.20 3.29 -1.96
C GLN A 43 -9.69 3.93 -0.65
N LYS A 44 -8.90 4.87 -0.11
CA LYS A 44 -9.25 5.62 1.10
C LYS A 44 -9.62 7.05 0.76
N THR A 45 -10.67 7.55 1.39
CA THR A 45 -11.12 8.95 1.31
C THR A 45 -11.13 9.64 2.68
N ALA A 46 -10.84 8.89 3.74
CA ALA A 46 -10.81 9.34 5.12
C ALA A 46 -9.83 8.47 5.95
N ALA A 47 -9.67 8.81 7.23
CA ALA A 47 -8.95 7.98 8.19
C ALA A 47 -9.55 6.57 8.26
N SER A 48 -8.70 5.54 8.16
CA SER A 48 -9.12 4.13 8.11
C SER A 48 -7.92 3.20 8.28
N ARG A 49 -8.21 1.92 8.55
CA ARG A 49 -7.22 0.85 8.62
C ARG A 49 -7.67 -0.33 7.77
N GLU A 50 -6.72 -0.97 7.10
CA GLU A 50 -6.95 -2.18 6.31
C GLU A 50 -5.71 -3.06 6.35
N VAL A 51 -5.91 -4.38 6.40
CA VAL A 51 -4.84 -5.38 6.34
C VAL A 51 -5.11 -6.26 5.13
N ILE A 52 -4.06 -6.51 4.34
CA ILE A 52 -4.10 -7.45 3.22
C ILE A 52 -3.01 -8.52 3.39
N ASN A 53 -3.27 -9.70 2.84
CA ASN A 53 -2.26 -10.73 2.66
C ASN A 53 -1.57 -10.51 1.31
N VAL A 54 -0.23 -10.46 1.31
CA VAL A 54 0.60 -10.43 0.10
C VAL A 54 0.96 -11.88 -0.22
N THR A 55 0.17 -12.52 -1.08
CA THR A 55 0.21 -13.97 -1.30
C THR A 55 1.07 -14.42 -2.47
N ILE A 56 1.52 -13.49 -3.33
CA ILE A 56 2.29 -13.78 -4.54
C ILE A 56 3.61 -12.99 -4.69
N PRO A 57 4.32 -12.54 -3.62
CA PRO A 57 5.58 -11.85 -3.82
C PRO A 57 6.60 -12.85 -4.37
N PHE A 58 7.17 -12.57 -5.54
CA PHE A 58 8.14 -13.44 -6.20
C PHE A 58 9.58 -12.97 -5.99
N SER A 59 9.78 -11.79 -5.39
CA SER A 59 11.10 -11.28 -5.02
C SER A 59 11.17 -10.79 -3.57
N ASN A 60 12.40 -10.55 -3.10
CA ASN A 60 12.67 -9.95 -1.79
C ASN A 60 12.65 -8.40 -1.82
N THR A 61 12.37 -7.81 -2.98
CA THR A 61 12.35 -6.36 -3.18
C THR A 61 10.90 -5.92 -3.27
N LEU A 62 10.37 -5.46 -2.14
CA LEU A 62 9.00 -4.95 -2.02
C LEU A 62 9.01 -3.45 -1.79
N ARG A 63 7.98 -2.78 -2.31
CA ARG A 63 7.66 -1.40 -1.96
C ARG A 63 6.16 -1.20 -1.85
N ALA A 64 5.78 -0.13 -1.17
CA ALA A 64 4.48 0.48 -1.37
C ALA A 64 4.56 1.58 -2.42
N ALA A 65 3.56 1.67 -3.27
CA ALA A 65 3.36 2.78 -4.19
C ALA A 65 1.98 3.39 -3.94
N TRP A 66 1.89 4.71 -3.94
CA TRP A 66 0.64 5.40 -3.67
C TRP A 66 0.38 6.55 -4.64
N THR A 67 -0.89 6.81 -4.89
CA THR A 67 -1.37 7.98 -5.63
C THR A 67 -2.36 8.74 -4.77
N ILE A 68 -2.20 10.06 -4.71
CA ILE A 68 -3.08 10.97 -4.00
C ILE A 68 -3.72 11.90 -5.03
N ALA A 69 -5.05 11.99 -5.03
CA ALA A 69 -5.81 12.88 -5.93
C ALA A 69 -6.86 13.71 -5.16
N GLY A 70 -7.41 14.73 -5.83
CA GLY A 70 -8.37 15.69 -5.27
C GLY A 70 -7.87 17.13 -5.33
N THR A 71 -8.61 18.07 -4.75
CA THR A 71 -8.17 19.48 -4.61
C THR A 71 -7.49 19.67 -3.27
N THR A 72 -6.22 20.11 -3.30
CA THR A 72 -5.33 20.24 -2.14
C THR A 72 -5.36 19.02 -1.20
N PRO A 73 -5.18 17.79 -1.73
CA PRO A 73 -5.33 16.58 -0.94
C PRO A 73 -4.10 16.35 -0.05
N SER A 74 -4.31 15.86 1.16
CA SER A 74 -3.23 15.37 2.02
C SER A 74 -3.68 14.19 2.87
N PHE A 75 -2.76 13.26 3.12
CA PHE A 75 -3.00 12.10 3.97
C PHE A 75 -1.83 11.90 4.92
N THR A 76 -2.12 11.57 6.18
CA THR A 76 -1.14 11.04 7.13
C THR A 76 -1.37 9.55 7.27
N PHE A 77 -0.39 8.74 6.90
CA PHE A 77 -0.53 7.29 6.94
C PHE A 77 0.81 6.57 7.14
N ALA A 78 0.73 5.30 7.54
CA ALA A 78 1.84 4.38 7.64
C ALA A 78 1.49 3.04 6.99
N ILE A 79 2.53 2.30 6.58
CA ILE A 79 2.41 0.94 6.06
C ILE A 79 3.29 0.05 6.92
N ASP A 80 2.65 -0.86 7.66
CA ASP A 80 3.33 -1.80 8.56
C ASP A 80 3.41 -3.18 7.92
N TRP A 81 4.57 -3.84 8.05
CA TRP A 81 4.84 -5.15 7.47
C TRP A 81 4.93 -6.21 8.56
N TYR A 82 4.24 -7.33 8.35
CA TYR A 82 4.28 -8.48 9.24
C TYR A 82 4.64 -9.73 8.43
N ALA A 83 5.61 -10.50 8.92
CA ALA A 83 5.98 -11.78 8.34
C ALA A 83 5.92 -12.85 9.43
N GLU A 84 5.18 -13.93 9.15
CA GLU A 84 5.15 -15.15 9.98
C GLU A 84 6.09 -16.23 9.40
#